data_AF-A0A949E7U0-F1
#
_entry.id   AF-A0A949E7U0-F1
#
_cell.length_a   1.000
_cell.length_b   1.000
_cell.length_c   1.000
_cell.angle_alpha   90.00
_cell.angle_beta   90.00
_cell.angle_gamma   90.00
#
_symmetry.space_group_name_H-M   'P 1'
#
loop_
_entity.id
_entity.type
_entity.pdbx_description
1 polymer ?
#
loop_
_entity_poly.entity_id
_entity_poly.type
_entity_poly.pdbx_seq_one_letter_code
_entity_poly.pdbx_strand_id
1 'polypeptide(L)'
;MSQDHRATGPNGARIPYTCENQAFTTNVGKGHAHGTLSPTRGSVFANPLISAGGYSLWLEHVLEKTTHQKFYWLMWYDPKGIPTIPLSGVFTKDDLRQMMSQLADFVP
;
A
#
# COMPACT_ATOMS: atom_id res chain seq x y z
N MET A 1 -14.78 9.20 12.13
CA MET A 1 -14.80 9.08 10.66
C MET A 1 -13.36 8.90 10.22
N SER A 2 -13.00 7.75 9.63
CA SER A 2 -11.68 7.60 9.01
C SER A 2 -11.53 8.69 7.96
N GLN A 3 -10.52 9.55 8.08
CA GLN A 3 -10.22 10.50 7.02
C GLN A 3 -9.89 9.70 5.75
N ASP A 4 -10.24 10.23 4.58
CA ASP A 4 -9.86 9.61 3.31
C ASP A 4 -8.37 9.85 3.09
N HIS A 5 -7.57 8.83 3.41
CA HIS A 5 -6.11 8.88 3.34
C HIS A 5 -5.57 8.59 1.95
N ARG A 6 -6.40 8.54 0.89
CA ARG A 6 -5.88 8.48 -0.48
C ARG A 6 -5.03 9.70 -0.79
N ALA A 7 -3.97 9.51 -1.55
CA ALA A 7 -3.20 10.63 -2.11
C ALA A 7 -4.09 11.50 -3.00
N THR A 8 -3.79 12.79 -3.04
CA THR A 8 -4.50 13.75 -3.89
C THR A 8 -3.76 13.90 -5.23
N GLY A 9 -4.47 13.69 -6.34
CA GLY A 9 -3.94 13.87 -7.68
C GLY A 9 -3.88 15.33 -8.13
N PRO A 10 -3.29 15.62 -9.31
CA PRO A 10 -3.08 16.98 -9.81
C PRO A 10 -4.37 17.81 -9.99
N ASN A 11 -5.51 17.15 -10.20
CA ASN A 11 -6.83 17.75 -10.34
C ASN A 11 -7.59 17.89 -9.01
N GLY A 12 -6.96 17.61 -7.88
CA GLY A 12 -7.61 17.59 -6.56
C GLY A 12 -8.43 16.34 -6.26
N ALA A 13 -8.54 15.39 -7.20
CA ALA A 13 -9.26 14.14 -6.97
C ALA A 13 -8.42 13.15 -6.15
N ARG A 14 -9.09 12.35 -5.32
CA ARG A 14 -8.46 11.27 -4.55
C ARG A 14 -8.14 10.09 -5.46
N ILE A 15 -6.90 9.64 -5.45
CA ILE A 15 -6.44 8.55 -6.31
C ILE A 15 -6.76 7.21 -5.63
N PRO A 16 -7.60 6.34 -6.22
CA PRO A 16 -7.89 5.03 -5.64
C PRO A 16 -6.62 4.17 -5.61
N TYR A 17 -6.53 3.29 -4.61
CA TYR A 17 -5.36 2.43 -4.38
C TYR A 17 -4.08 3.24 -4.15
N THR A 18 -4.20 4.30 -3.35
CA THR A 18 -3.07 5.04 -2.80
C THR A 18 -3.32 5.32 -1.32
N CYS A 19 -2.25 5.57 -0.59
CA CYS A 19 -2.32 6.08 0.76
C CYS A 19 -1.31 7.22 0.94
N GLU A 20 -1.68 8.19 1.75
CA GLU A 20 -0.86 9.31 2.16
C GLU A 20 -1.18 9.65 3.62
N ASN A 21 -0.14 9.75 4.43
CA ASN A 21 -0.23 10.26 5.79
C ASN A 21 0.77 11.40 5.99
N GLN A 22 1.02 11.82 7.23
CA GLN A 22 1.91 12.96 7.49
C GLN A 22 3.34 12.74 6.97
N ALA A 23 3.87 11.52 7.07
CA ALA A 23 5.28 11.24 6.78
C ALA A 23 5.50 10.46 5.49
N PHE A 24 4.49 9.75 4.98
CA PHE A 24 4.66 8.77 3.91
C PHE A 24 3.59 8.91 2.82
N THR A 25 3.93 8.47 1.61
CA THR A 25 3.00 8.42 0.47
C THR A 25 3.30 7.24 -0.46
N THR A 26 2.27 6.67 -1.08
CA THR A 26 2.41 5.64 -2.11
C THR A 26 3.23 6.16 -3.28
N ASN A 27 4.21 5.39 -3.73
CA ASN A 27 5.03 5.69 -4.89
C ASN A 27 4.37 5.20 -6.18
N VAL A 28 3.50 6.04 -6.76
CA VAL A 28 2.81 5.73 -8.02
C VAL A 28 3.73 5.69 -9.25
N GLY A 29 5.00 6.12 -9.12
CA GLY A 29 6.00 6.04 -10.19
C GLY A 29 6.65 4.66 -10.33
N LYS A 30 6.35 3.71 -9.42
CA LYS A 30 6.98 2.38 -9.38
C LYS A 30 5.94 1.28 -9.25
N GLY A 31 6.35 0.04 -9.50
CA GLY A 31 5.56 -1.14 -9.23
C GLY A 31 4.55 -1.44 -10.33
N HIS A 32 3.60 -2.30 -9.99
CA HIS A 32 2.52 -2.73 -10.87
C HIS A 32 1.28 -1.87 -10.65
N ALA A 33 0.36 -1.93 -11.61
CA ALA A 33 -1.00 -1.46 -11.40
C ALA A 33 -1.74 -2.44 -10.48
N HIS A 34 -2.81 -1.98 -9.82
CA HIS A 34 -3.66 -2.79 -8.96
C HIS A 34 -4.63 -3.67 -9.76
N GLY A 35 -4.08 -4.40 -10.75
CA GLY A 35 -4.80 -5.30 -11.63
C GLY A 35 -6.00 -4.66 -12.34
N THR A 36 -7.09 -5.41 -12.42
CA THR A 36 -8.36 -4.95 -12.99
C THR A 36 -9.11 -3.97 -12.07
N LEU A 37 -8.66 -3.78 -10.82
CA LEU A 37 -9.35 -2.92 -9.85
C LEU A 37 -9.02 -1.44 -10.06
N SER A 38 -7.79 -1.13 -10.51
CA SER A 38 -7.37 0.24 -10.80
C SER A 38 -6.12 0.28 -11.67
N PRO A 39 -6.02 1.24 -12.61
CA PRO A 39 -4.78 1.50 -13.34
C PRO A 39 -3.70 2.17 -12.47
N THR A 40 -4.04 2.62 -11.26
CA THR A 40 -3.08 3.22 -10.33
C THR A 40 -1.94 2.25 -10.05
N ARG A 41 -0.71 2.74 -10.23
CA ARG A 41 0.51 2.00 -9.90
C ARG A 41 0.92 2.23 -8.46
N GLY A 42 1.74 1.34 -7.93
CA GLY A 42 2.32 1.48 -6.58
C GLY A 42 2.63 0.13 -5.95
N SER A 43 1.90 -0.90 -6.35
CA SER A 43 2.02 -2.22 -5.75
C SER A 43 3.34 -2.91 -6.13
N VAL A 44 3.90 -3.66 -5.19
CA VAL A 44 5.08 -4.51 -5.41
C VAL A 44 4.74 -5.68 -6.31
N PHE A 45 3.52 -6.20 -6.23
CA PHE A 45 3.03 -7.35 -6.97
C PHE A 45 1.89 -6.99 -7.91
N ALA A 46 1.72 -7.74 -9.00
CA ALA A 46 0.64 -7.53 -9.96
C ALA A 46 -0.74 -7.96 -9.44
N ASN A 47 -0.79 -8.76 -8.39
CA ASN A 47 -1.99 -9.28 -7.75
C ASN A 47 -1.96 -8.98 -6.24
N PRO A 48 -3.11 -8.87 -5.58
CA PRO A 48 -3.16 -8.69 -4.13
C PRO A 48 -2.55 -9.89 -3.41
N LEU A 49 -1.99 -9.65 -2.23
CA LEU A 49 -1.54 -10.71 -1.32
C LEU A 49 -2.72 -11.52 -0.81
N ILE A 50 -3.83 -10.85 -0.49
CA ILE A 50 -5.07 -11.46 0.00
C ILE A 50 -6.25 -10.73 -0.63
N SER A 51 -7.27 -11.48 -1.05
CA SER A 51 -8.58 -10.95 -1.42
C SER A 51 -9.64 -11.59 -0.55
N ALA A 52 -10.40 -10.80 0.20
CA ALA A 52 -11.40 -11.31 1.15
C ALA A 52 -12.57 -10.33 1.29
N GLY A 53 -13.81 -10.81 1.06
CA GLY A 53 -15.02 -10.00 1.27
C GLY A 53 -15.08 -8.70 0.44
N GLY A 54 -14.45 -8.67 -0.73
CA GLY A 54 -14.34 -7.47 -1.58
C GLY A 54 -13.21 -6.51 -1.19
N TYR A 55 -12.54 -6.75 -0.05
CA TYR A 55 -11.32 -6.04 0.33
C TYR A 55 -10.10 -6.75 -0.27
N SER A 56 -9.02 -6.00 -0.43
CA SER A 56 -7.76 -6.55 -0.92
C SER A 56 -6.57 -6.01 -0.14
N LEU A 57 -5.65 -6.91 0.23
CA LEU A 57 -4.38 -6.60 0.88
C LEU A 57 -3.28 -6.52 -0.16
N TRP A 58 -2.51 -5.44 -0.11
CA TRP A 58 -1.40 -5.21 -1.02
C TRP A 58 -0.13 -4.85 -0.27
N LEU A 59 1.01 -5.11 -0.92
CA LEU A 59 2.29 -4.57 -0.52
C LEU A 59 2.62 -3.40 -1.46
N GLU A 60 2.68 -2.18 -0.94
CA GLU A 60 2.90 -0.96 -1.70
C GLU A 60 4.35 -0.50 -1.65
N HIS A 61 4.85 0.12 -2.72
CA HIS A 61 6.03 0.97 -2.66
C HIS A 61 5.70 2.31 -2.02
N VAL A 62 6.53 2.74 -1.07
CA VAL A 62 6.30 3.95 -0.27
C VAL A 62 7.52 4.86 -0.33
N LEU A 63 7.28 6.16 -0.33
CA LEU A 63 8.31 7.17 -0.10
C LEU A 63 8.03 7.89 1.22
N GLU A 64 9.07 8.05 2.02
CA GLU A 64 9.08 9.03 3.10
C GLU A 64 9.22 10.43 2.47
N LYS A 65 8.33 11.37 2.87
CA LYS A 65 8.12 12.61 2.13
C LYS A 65 9.30 13.59 2.20
N THR A 66 10.11 13.51 3.24
CA THR A 66 11.18 14.49 3.51
C THR A 66 12.49 14.08 2.88
N THR A 67 12.85 12.81 3.04
CA THR A 67 14.12 12.21 2.61
C THR A 67 14.00 11.48 1.28
N HIS A 68 12.77 11.19 0.82
CA HIS A 68 12.49 10.30 -0.30
C HIS A 68 13.05 8.88 -0.13
N GLN A 69 13.33 8.47 1.12
CA GLN A 69 13.74 7.11 1.40
C GLN A 69 12.60 6.13 1.07
N LYS A 70 12.99 4.96 0.58
CA LYS A 70 12.07 3.93 0.09
C LYS A 70 11.69 2.97 1.21
N PHE A 71 10.39 2.77 1.35
CA PHE A 71 9.78 1.83 2.29
C PHE A 71 8.68 1.02 1.59
N TYR A 72 8.00 0.19 2.38
CA TYR A 72 6.90 -0.65 1.93
C TYR A 72 5.70 -0.53 2.86
N TRP A 73 4.48 -0.61 2.33
CA TRP A 73 3.25 -0.64 3.13
C TRP A 73 2.50 -1.95 2.95
N LEU A 74 2.09 -2.60 4.03
CA LEU A 74 0.97 -3.54 3.96
C LEU A 74 -0.33 -2.75 4.09
N MET A 75 -1.10 -2.68 3.02
CA MET A 75 -2.30 -1.85 2.95
C MET A 75 -3.52 -2.66 2.53
N TRP A 76 -4.55 -2.61 3.36
CA TRP A 76 -5.88 -3.07 3.01
C TRP A 76 -6.67 -1.95 2.33
N TYR A 77 -7.20 -2.25 1.14
CA TYR A 77 -8.12 -1.39 0.42
C TYR A 77 -9.54 -1.97 0.44
N ASP A 78 -10.52 -1.08 0.59
CA ASP A 78 -11.93 -1.41 0.39
C ASP A 78 -12.27 -1.57 -1.12
N PRO A 79 -13.50 -2.00 -1.48
CA PRO A 79 -13.89 -2.14 -2.88
C PRO A 79 -13.79 -0.86 -3.73
N LYS A 80 -13.70 0.32 -3.11
CA LYS A 80 -13.54 1.63 -3.76
C LYS A 80 -12.08 2.07 -3.84
N GLY A 81 -11.14 1.24 -3.37
CA GLY A 81 -9.71 1.56 -3.33
C GLY A 81 -9.36 2.57 -2.23
N ILE A 82 -10.16 2.69 -1.18
CA ILE A 82 -9.87 3.54 -0.02
C ILE A 82 -8.99 2.75 0.97
N PRO A 83 -7.83 3.29 1.39
CA PRO A 83 -6.98 2.64 2.37
C PRO A 83 -7.68 2.60 3.73
N THR A 84 -7.64 1.44 4.37
CA THR A 84 -8.37 1.20 5.63
C THR A 84 -7.47 1.31 6.86
N ILE A 85 -6.14 1.24 6.70
CA ILE A 85 -5.17 1.25 7.81
C ILE A 85 -4.00 2.21 7.50
N PRO A 86 -4.20 3.53 7.60
CA PRO A 86 -3.22 4.55 7.16
C PRO A 86 -1.97 4.71 8.06
N LEU A 87 -1.95 4.07 9.24
CA LEU A 87 -0.96 4.37 10.30
C LEU A 87 -0.02 3.22 10.68
N SER A 88 -0.25 1.98 10.25
CA SER A 88 0.55 0.85 10.74
C SER A 88 0.99 -0.06 9.60
N GLY A 89 2.27 0.06 9.24
CA GLY A 89 2.91 -0.95 8.40
C GLY A 89 3.93 -0.40 7.42
N VAL A 90 4.65 0.68 7.75
CA VAL A 90 5.81 1.08 6.95
C VAL A 90 6.96 0.15 7.33
N PHE A 91 7.49 -0.57 6.35
CA PHE A 91 8.54 -1.57 6.53
C PHE A 91 9.73 -1.26 5.64
N THR A 92 10.92 -1.56 6.12
CA THR A 92 12.10 -1.72 5.29
C THR A 92 12.10 -3.11 4.63
N LYS A 93 13.06 -3.37 3.72
CA LYS A 93 13.25 -4.73 3.20
C LYS A 93 13.67 -5.73 4.28
N ASP A 94 14.41 -5.28 5.30
CA ASP A 94 14.91 -6.16 6.35
C ASP A 94 13.77 -6.56 7.30
N ASP A 95 12.87 -5.63 7.61
CA ASP A 95 11.64 -5.93 8.35
C ASP A 95 10.77 -6.96 7.61
N LEU A 96 10.61 -6.80 6.30
CA LEU A 96 9.90 -7.78 5.47
C LEU A 96 10.59 -9.15 5.48
N ARG A 97 11.92 -9.21 5.40
CA ARG A 97 12.67 -10.47 5.49
C ARG A 97 12.43 -11.17 6.82
N GLN A 98 12.48 -10.41 7.92
CA GLN A 98 12.23 -10.95 9.26
C GLN A 98 10.79 -11.44 9.40
N MET A 99 9.81 -10.67 8.92
CA MET A 99 8.40 -11.04 8.91
C MET A 99 8.16 -12.31 8.11
N MET A 100 8.75 -12.43 6.92
CA MET A 100 8.65 -13.63 6.09
C MET A 100 9.23 -14.86 6.79
N SER A 101 10.37 -14.72 7.48
CA SER A 101 10.94 -15.83 8.26
C SER A 101 9.97 -16.33 9.32
N GLN A 102 9.41 -15.42 10.13
CA GLN A 102 8.48 -15.81 11.20
C GLN A 102 7.19 -16.42 10.66
N LEU A 103 6.65 -15.89 9.55
CA LEU A 103 5.47 -16.45 8.92
C LEU A 103 5.75 -17.83 8.33
N ALA A 104 6.91 -18.04 7.70
CA ALA A 104 7.31 -19.34 7.18
C ALA A 104 7.51 -20.38 8.29
N ASP A 105 8.04 -19.97 9.45
CA ASP A 105 8.17 -20.86 10.61
C ASP A 105 6.81 -21.24 11.22
N PHE A 106 5.80 -20.36 11.08
CA PHE A 106 4.46 -20.59 11.62
C PHE A 106 3.53 -21.35 10.67
N VAL A 107 3.59 -21.05 9.37
CA VAL A 107 2.76 -21.69 8.34
C VAL A 107 3.43 -23.02 7.95
N PRO A 108 2.84 -24.17 8.31
CA PRO A 108 3.46 -25.49 8.13
C PRO A 108 3.67 -25.88 6.66
#